data_AF-A0A8C9L7E1-F1
#
_entry.id   AF-A0A8C9L7E1-F1
#
_cell.length_a   1.000
_cell.length_b   1.000
_cell.length_c   1.000
_cell.angle_alpha   90.00
_cell.angle_beta   90.00
_cell.angle_gamma   90.00
#
_symmetry.space_group_name_H-M   'P 1'
#
loop_
_entity.id
_entity.type
_entity.pdbx_description
1 polymer ?
#
loop_
_entity_poly.entity_id
_entity_poly.type
_entity_poly.pdbx_seq_one_letter_code
_entity_poly.pdbx_strand_id
1 'polypeptide(L)'
;MSPGKLSHGMVYGVVHRTDNNHKREMVVYGWSADQLKEEMNYIKEVRATLEKVRKKMYGEYDEMKRKIQQLTNELKVTNAHQESLENHVRVQAAALDSFSEMNSSLTSASIDLQKTLVDVTLENTDIREQIRNLKHTHEQSMEKLREKQKQLETAQIENQLLKLKVESSQEANAEVMREMTRKLYSQYEEKMREEEQKHKAEKEILLEETNRLLKAIEESNKKMQITETSIQEKDRRIGELDRLIERMEEERHQLQKQLELNEIQLSGVKSESNSDSERSQHLEEVAASLRERIKHLDDMVHCQQKKVKHMVEEVMAHELFSSFSLRFVG
;
A
#
# COMPACT_ATOMS: atom_id res chain seq x y z
N MET A 1 -87.18 116.08 -143.88
CA MET A 1 -86.47 116.95 -144.86
C MET A 1 -85.07 117.20 -144.35
N SER A 2 -84.05 116.95 -145.17
CA SER A 2 -82.70 117.58 -145.16
C SER A 2 -82.81 119.11 -145.28
N PRO A 3 -81.74 119.95 -145.26
CA PRO A 3 -80.26 119.73 -145.29
C PRO A 3 -79.55 120.48 -144.12
N GLY A 4 -78.23 120.67 -143.96
CA GLY A 4 -77.02 120.55 -144.77
C GLY A 4 -75.79 121.07 -143.99
N LYS A 5 -74.59 120.83 -144.53
CA LYS A 5 -73.22 120.80 -143.97
C LYS A 5 -72.53 122.14 -143.59
N LEU A 6 -71.52 122.04 -142.70
CA LEU A 6 -70.08 122.45 -142.76
C LEU A 6 -69.55 122.65 -141.30
N SER A 7 -68.33 122.36 -140.82
CA SER A 7 -67.07 121.73 -141.26
C SER A 7 -66.23 121.36 -139.99
N HIS A 8 -65.21 120.51 -140.12
CA HIS A 8 -64.53 119.69 -139.09
C HIS A 8 -63.31 120.39 -138.43
N GLY A 9 -63.10 120.24 -137.11
CA GLY A 9 -61.98 120.84 -136.34
C GLY A 9 -61.09 119.83 -135.61
N MET A 10 -59.77 119.99 -135.73
CA MET A 10 -58.71 119.15 -135.11
C MET A 10 -58.25 119.73 -133.76
N VAL A 11 -57.86 118.87 -132.81
CA VAL A 11 -57.38 119.26 -131.46
C VAL A 11 -55.94 118.80 -131.27
N TYR A 12 -55.07 119.73 -130.82
CA TYR A 12 -53.65 119.49 -130.56
C TYR A 12 -53.38 119.48 -129.06
N GLY A 13 -52.68 118.45 -128.58
CA GLY A 13 -52.27 118.29 -127.19
C GLY A 13 -50.74 118.26 -127.05
N VAL A 14 -50.23 118.87 -125.97
CA VAL A 14 -48.79 118.92 -125.65
C VAL A 14 -48.48 117.90 -124.56
N VAL A 15 -47.69 116.87 -124.88
CA VAL A 15 -47.25 115.85 -123.93
C VAL A 15 -45.77 116.05 -123.63
N HIS A 16 -45.43 116.23 -122.34
CA HIS A 16 -44.04 116.34 -121.90
C HIS A 16 -43.46 114.92 -121.77
N ARG A 17 -42.59 114.51 -122.70
CA ARG A 17 -41.75 113.33 -122.49
C ARG A 17 -40.52 113.74 -121.69
N THR A 18 -40.36 113.21 -120.49
CA THR A 18 -39.11 113.26 -119.73
C THR A 18 -38.35 111.96 -119.93
N ASP A 19 -37.51 111.92 -120.96
CA ASP A 19 -36.42 110.94 -121.02
C ASP A 19 -35.25 111.45 -120.17
N ASN A 20 -34.49 110.52 -119.60
CA ASN A 20 -33.49 110.71 -118.54
C ASN A 20 -32.23 111.52 -118.95
N ASN A 21 -32.30 112.39 -119.97
CA ASN A 21 -31.22 113.27 -120.38
C ASN A 21 -31.71 114.63 -120.96
N HIS A 22 -32.47 115.39 -120.17
CA HIS A 22 -32.54 116.86 -120.10
C HIS A 22 -32.40 117.74 -121.38
N LYS A 23 -32.94 117.32 -122.54
CA LYS A 23 -33.33 118.23 -123.64
C LYS A 23 -34.84 118.17 -123.82
N ARG A 24 -35.53 119.30 -123.65
CA ARG A 24 -36.99 119.40 -123.85
C ARG A 24 -37.30 119.47 -125.34
N GLU A 25 -37.51 118.31 -125.97
CA GLU A 25 -38.11 118.24 -127.31
C GLU A 25 -39.63 118.35 -127.20
N MET A 26 -40.20 119.36 -127.86
CA MET A 26 -41.65 119.59 -127.94
C MET A 26 -42.16 118.90 -129.21
N VAL A 27 -42.71 117.70 -129.07
CA VAL A 27 -43.34 116.99 -130.19
C VAL A 27 -44.85 117.15 -130.09
N VAL A 28 -45.42 117.89 -131.04
CA VAL A 28 -46.88 118.11 -131.15
C VAL A 28 -47.46 116.98 -131.98
N TYR A 29 -48.24 116.10 -131.36
CA TYR A 29 -49.04 115.09 -132.06
C TYR A 29 -50.48 115.61 -132.20
N GLY A 30 -51.01 115.63 -133.42
CA GLY A 30 -52.42 115.88 -133.68
C GLY A 30 -53.20 114.57 -133.60
N TRP A 31 -54.26 114.53 -132.80
CA TRP A 31 -55.14 113.37 -132.68
C TRP A 31 -56.55 113.72 -133.17
N SER A 32 -57.21 112.75 -133.81
CA SER A 32 -58.64 112.83 -134.13
C SER A 32 -59.49 112.45 -132.92
N ALA A 33 -60.69 113.02 -132.79
CA ALA A 33 -61.55 112.85 -131.61
C ALA A 33 -61.93 111.38 -131.31
N ASP A 34 -61.87 110.50 -132.30
CA ASP A 34 -62.20 109.07 -132.12
C ASP A 34 -61.07 108.29 -131.44
N GLN A 35 -59.80 108.62 -131.67
CA GLN A 35 -58.65 107.94 -131.04
C GLN A 35 -58.54 108.21 -129.52
N LEU A 36 -58.89 109.41 -129.05
CA LEU A 36 -58.84 109.74 -127.61
C LEU A 36 -59.89 108.95 -126.80
N LYS A 37 -61.00 108.58 -127.44
CA LYS A 37 -62.12 107.90 -126.79
C LYS A 37 -61.81 106.42 -126.51
N GLU A 38 -61.08 105.76 -127.40
CA GLU A 38 -60.59 104.39 -127.19
C GLU A 38 -59.55 104.32 -126.07
N GLU A 39 -58.56 105.22 -126.06
CA GLU A 39 -57.54 105.27 -125.01
C GLU A 39 -58.14 105.55 -123.62
N MET A 40 -59.16 106.42 -123.53
CA MET A 40 -59.85 106.67 -122.26
C MET A 40 -60.66 105.46 -121.76
N ASN A 41 -61.19 104.64 -122.67
CA ASN A 41 -61.84 103.38 -122.33
C ASN A 41 -60.82 102.32 -121.87
N TYR A 42 -59.66 102.21 -122.54
CA TYR A 42 -58.60 101.29 -122.17
C TYR A 42 -58.07 101.56 -120.75
N ILE A 43 -57.81 102.84 -120.41
CA ILE A 43 -57.34 103.21 -119.06
C ILE A 43 -58.39 102.89 -117.98
N LYS A 44 -59.69 103.02 -118.29
CA LYS A 44 -60.75 102.65 -117.35
C LYS A 44 -60.78 101.15 -117.07
N GLU A 45 -60.60 100.31 -118.08
CA GLU A 45 -60.56 98.85 -117.91
C GLU A 45 -59.32 98.38 -117.16
N VAL A 46 -58.15 98.95 -117.43
CA VAL A 46 -56.91 98.64 -116.69
C VAL A 46 -57.04 99.03 -115.22
N ARG A 47 -57.66 100.17 -114.92
CA ARG A 47 -57.90 100.58 -113.53
C ARG A 47 -58.88 99.65 -112.83
N ALA A 48 -59.96 99.25 -113.51
CA ALA A 48 -60.93 98.31 -112.95
C ALA A 48 -60.33 96.91 -112.70
N THR A 49 -59.42 96.45 -113.55
CA THR A 49 -58.71 95.17 -113.38
C THR A 49 -57.65 95.23 -112.29
N LEU A 50 -56.86 96.31 -112.19
CA LEU A 50 -55.92 96.51 -111.07
C LEU A 50 -56.64 96.62 -109.72
N GLU A 51 -57.80 97.27 -109.66
CA GLU A 51 -58.56 97.39 -108.40
C GLU A 51 -59.17 96.03 -107.97
N LYS A 52 -59.56 95.19 -108.93
CA LYS A 52 -59.96 93.79 -108.67
C LYS A 52 -58.79 92.95 -108.13
N VAL A 53 -57.60 93.08 -108.71
CA VAL A 53 -56.39 92.38 -108.22
C VAL A 53 -56.03 92.85 -106.82
N ARG A 54 -56.11 94.15 -106.52
CA ARG A 54 -55.85 94.70 -105.19
C ARG A 54 -56.78 94.11 -104.13
N LYS A 55 -58.10 94.09 -104.38
CA LYS A 55 -59.06 93.49 -103.44
C LYS A 55 -58.80 92.00 -103.21
N LYS A 56 -58.43 91.25 -104.26
CA LYS A 56 -58.14 89.81 -104.14
C LYS A 56 -56.85 89.57 -103.34
N MET A 57 -55.79 90.32 -103.63
CA MET A 57 -54.52 90.26 -102.90
C MET A 57 -54.64 90.60 -101.42
N TYR A 58 -55.39 91.63 -101.04
CA TYR A 58 -55.60 91.97 -99.63
C TYR A 58 -56.49 90.94 -98.90
N GLY A 59 -57.49 90.36 -99.57
CA GLY A 59 -58.29 89.27 -99.00
C GLY A 59 -57.47 88.00 -98.76
N GLU A 60 -56.67 87.59 -99.75
CA GLU A 60 -55.76 86.44 -99.64
C GLU A 60 -54.65 86.68 -98.60
N TYR A 61 -54.13 87.90 -98.49
CA TYR A 61 -53.14 88.27 -97.47
C TYR A 61 -53.73 88.26 -96.05
N ASP A 62 -54.94 88.80 -95.84
CA ASP A 62 -55.60 88.79 -94.54
C ASP A 62 -56.06 87.38 -94.12
N GLU A 63 -56.47 86.55 -95.07
CA GLU A 63 -56.71 85.12 -94.83
C GLU A 63 -55.41 84.40 -94.45
N MET A 64 -54.32 84.64 -95.16
CA MET A 64 -53.03 84.04 -94.86
C MET A 64 -52.49 84.53 -93.50
N LYS A 65 -52.63 85.81 -93.17
CA LYS A 65 -52.26 86.36 -91.86
C LYS A 65 -53.07 85.73 -90.73
N ARG A 66 -54.39 85.57 -90.90
CA ARG A 66 -55.23 84.85 -89.93
C ARG A 66 -54.82 83.39 -89.79
N LYS A 67 -54.52 82.71 -90.91
CA LYS A 67 -54.10 81.31 -90.92
C LYS A 67 -52.73 81.10 -90.28
N ILE A 68 -51.78 82.00 -90.52
CA ILE A 68 -50.47 82.03 -89.86
C ILE A 68 -50.65 82.28 -88.35
N GLN A 69 -51.52 83.22 -87.96
CA GLN A 69 -51.79 83.49 -86.55
C GLN A 69 -52.45 82.29 -85.86
N GLN A 70 -53.39 81.63 -86.54
CA GLN A 70 -54.05 80.42 -86.06
C GLN A 70 -53.05 79.27 -85.90
N LEU A 71 -52.24 78.99 -86.93
CA LEU A 71 -51.18 77.97 -86.87
C LEU A 71 -50.16 78.29 -85.78
N THR A 72 -49.83 79.57 -85.56
CA THR A 72 -48.91 80.00 -84.48
C THR A 72 -49.52 79.74 -83.10
N ASN A 73 -50.81 80.02 -82.92
CA ASN A 73 -51.50 79.75 -81.66
C ASN A 73 -51.68 78.25 -81.42
N GLU A 74 -52.03 77.47 -82.45
CA GLU A 74 -52.10 76.02 -82.40
C GLU A 74 -50.74 75.41 -82.08
N LEU A 75 -49.65 75.89 -82.71
CA LEU A 75 -48.28 75.46 -82.41
C LEU A 75 -47.89 75.75 -80.96
N LYS A 76 -48.30 76.91 -80.40
CA LYS A 76 -48.06 77.22 -78.98
C LYS A 76 -48.81 76.27 -78.05
N VAL A 77 -50.06 75.96 -78.36
CA VAL A 77 -50.88 75.04 -77.57
C VAL A 77 -50.35 73.61 -77.67
N THR A 78 -49.98 73.15 -78.86
CA THR A 78 -49.40 71.82 -79.05
C THR A 78 -48.02 71.71 -78.41
N ASN A 79 -47.19 72.76 -78.48
CA ASN A 79 -45.89 72.80 -77.80
C ASN A 79 -46.05 72.78 -76.27
N ALA A 80 -46.98 73.55 -75.71
CA ALA A 80 -47.28 73.50 -74.27
C ALA A 80 -47.84 72.14 -73.83
N HIS A 81 -48.65 71.50 -74.67
CA HIS A 81 -49.13 70.14 -74.41
C HIS A 81 -48.02 69.10 -74.49
N GLN A 82 -47.11 69.21 -75.46
CA GLN A 82 -45.92 68.38 -75.58
C GLN A 82 -45.02 68.54 -74.36
N GLU A 83 -44.71 69.78 -73.95
CA GLU A 83 -43.93 70.05 -72.74
C GLU A 83 -44.59 69.47 -71.48
N SER A 84 -45.93 69.59 -71.35
CA SER A 84 -46.66 68.97 -70.23
C SER A 84 -46.58 67.45 -70.25
N LEU A 85 -46.66 66.82 -71.43
CA LEU A 85 -46.58 65.37 -71.57
C LEU A 85 -45.16 64.86 -71.30
N GLU A 86 -44.14 65.55 -71.82
CA GLU A 86 -42.73 65.28 -71.54
C GLU A 86 -42.43 65.42 -70.05
N ASN A 87 -42.96 66.44 -69.39
CA ASN A 87 -42.85 66.59 -67.94
C ASN A 87 -43.52 65.44 -67.19
N HIS A 88 -44.71 65.01 -67.60
CA HIS A 88 -45.39 63.88 -66.97
C HIS A 88 -44.62 62.56 -67.14
N VAL A 89 -44.14 62.27 -68.36
CA VAL A 89 -43.29 61.10 -68.63
C VAL A 89 -42.00 61.15 -67.80
N ARG A 90 -41.39 62.33 -67.67
CA ARG A 90 -40.18 62.52 -66.86
C ARG A 90 -40.42 62.24 -65.38
N VAL A 91 -41.54 62.72 -64.81
CA VAL A 91 -41.90 62.44 -63.41
C VAL A 91 -42.19 60.95 -63.21
N GLN A 92 -42.92 60.32 -64.14
CA GLN A 92 -43.19 58.88 -64.07
C GLN A 92 -41.91 58.04 -64.19
N ALA A 93 -40.99 58.40 -65.07
CA ALA A 93 -39.68 57.74 -65.19
C ALA A 93 -38.88 57.85 -63.89
N ALA A 94 -38.80 59.04 -63.29
CA ALA A 94 -38.13 59.23 -62.01
C ALA A 94 -38.77 58.42 -60.87
N ALA A 95 -40.10 58.27 -60.87
CA ALA A 95 -40.80 57.42 -59.90
C ALA A 95 -40.47 55.92 -60.12
N LEU A 96 -40.42 55.45 -61.37
CA LEU A 96 -40.03 54.08 -61.70
C LEU A 96 -38.57 53.80 -61.31
N ASP A 97 -37.66 54.75 -61.53
CA ASP A 97 -36.27 54.63 -61.10
C ASP A 97 -36.17 54.53 -59.57
N SER A 98 -36.92 55.36 -58.83
CA SER A 98 -37.01 55.29 -57.37
C SER A 98 -37.58 53.97 -56.86
N PHE A 99 -38.61 53.43 -57.52
CA PHE A 99 -39.15 52.10 -57.19
C PHE A 99 -38.15 50.98 -57.51
N SER A 100 -37.40 51.09 -58.60
CA SER A 100 -36.35 50.14 -58.95
C SER A 100 -35.22 50.15 -57.91
N GLU A 101 -34.80 51.34 -57.47
CA GLU A 101 -33.81 51.53 -56.41
C GLU A 101 -34.30 51.00 -55.06
N MET A 102 -35.58 51.21 -54.72
CA MET A 102 -36.18 50.65 -53.51
C MET A 102 -36.25 49.12 -53.59
N ASN A 103 -36.63 48.57 -54.74
CA ASN A 103 -36.72 47.13 -54.92
C ASN A 103 -35.33 46.46 -54.90
N SER A 104 -34.32 47.10 -55.49
CA SER A 104 -32.93 46.62 -55.42
C SER A 104 -32.38 46.67 -53.99
N SER A 105 -32.65 47.75 -53.25
CA SER A 105 -32.31 47.88 -51.83
C SER A 105 -33.00 46.84 -50.97
N LEU A 106 -34.30 46.61 -51.18
CA LEU A 106 -35.06 45.58 -50.47
C LEU A 106 -34.53 44.18 -50.79
N THR A 107 -34.19 43.91 -52.04
CA THR A 107 -33.60 42.63 -52.48
C THR A 107 -32.24 42.42 -51.80
N SER A 108 -31.39 43.45 -51.75
CA SER A 108 -30.12 43.39 -51.02
C SER A 108 -30.32 43.11 -49.55
N ALA A 109 -31.20 43.86 -48.86
CA ALA A 109 -31.49 43.66 -47.45
C ALA A 109 -32.07 42.26 -47.17
N SER A 110 -32.90 41.73 -48.07
CA SER A 110 -33.43 40.37 -47.98
C SER A 110 -32.33 39.32 -48.12
N ILE A 111 -31.37 39.51 -49.04
CA ILE A 111 -30.22 38.63 -49.22
C ILE A 111 -29.33 38.66 -47.98
N ASP A 112 -29.03 39.84 -47.44
CA ASP A 112 -28.19 40.01 -46.25
C ASP A 112 -28.81 39.35 -45.01
N LEU A 113 -30.12 39.48 -44.84
CA LEU A 113 -30.85 38.82 -43.76
C LEU A 113 -30.84 37.30 -43.93
N GLN A 114 -31.08 36.79 -45.14
CA GLN A 114 -31.01 35.36 -45.44
C GLN A 114 -29.60 34.80 -45.16
N LYS A 115 -28.56 35.52 -45.56
CA LYS A 115 -27.16 35.14 -45.29
C LYS A 115 -26.89 35.07 -43.80
N THR A 116 -27.26 36.11 -43.05
CA THR A 116 -27.09 36.15 -41.59
C THR A 116 -27.83 34.99 -40.90
N LEU A 117 -29.05 34.67 -41.35
CA LEU A 117 -29.83 33.57 -40.79
C LEU A 117 -29.15 32.21 -41.05
N VAL A 118 -28.60 32.01 -42.24
CA VAL A 118 -27.84 30.79 -42.58
C VAL A 118 -26.57 30.70 -41.74
N ASP A 119 -25.80 31.78 -41.64
CA ASP A 119 -24.56 31.82 -40.85
C ASP A 119 -24.85 31.48 -39.38
N VAL A 120 -25.87 32.12 -38.78
CA VAL A 120 -26.31 31.83 -37.40
C VAL A 120 -26.80 30.39 -37.25
N THR A 121 -27.45 29.82 -38.27
CA THR A 121 -27.91 28.43 -38.22
C THR A 121 -26.74 27.45 -38.22
N LEU A 122 -25.71 27.72 -39.04
CA LEU A 122 -24.48 26.91 -39.11
C LEU A 122 -23.69 27.00 -37.81
N GLU A 123 -23.50 28.19 -37.26
CA GLU A 123 -22.86 28.36 -35.95
C GLU A 123 -23.62 27.61 -34.84
N ASN A 124 -24.95 27.67 -34.84
CA ASN A 124 -25.77 26.91 -33.90
C ASN A 124 -25.67 25.39 -34.11
N THR A 125 -25.47 24.89 -35.33
CA THR A 125 -25.20 23.45 -35.55
C THR A 125 -23.84 23.05 -35.00
N ASP A 126 -22.81 23.88 -35.19
CA ASP A 126 -21.45 23.63 -34.69
C ASP A 126 -21.41 23.64 -33.15
N ILE A 127 -22.05 24.63 -32.52
CA ILE A 127 -22.16 24.70 -31.05
C ILE A 127 -22.88 23.45 -30.52
N ARG A 128 -23.97 23.01 -31.17
CA ARG A 128 -24.69 21.79 -30.77
C ARG A 128 -23.83 20.54 -30.90
N GLU A 129 -22.98 20.45 -31.91
CA GLU A 129 -22.04 19.35 -32.06
C GLU A 129 -20.94 19.37 -30.99
N GLN A 130 -20.36 20.54 -30.71
CA GLN A 130 -19.38 20.69 -29.63
C GLN A 130 -19.98 20.30 -28.27
N ILE A 131 -21.22 20.72 -27.97
CA ILE A 131 -21.92 20.32 -26.74
C ILE A 131 -22.11 18.79 -26.69
N ARG A 132 -22.50 18.16 -27.80
CA ARG A 132 -22.63 16.69 -27.89
C ARG A 132 -21.30 15.99 -27.63
N ASN A 133 -20.21 16.47 -28.23
CA ASN A 133 -18.87 15.91 -28.06
C ASN A 133 -18.35 16.09 -26.62
N LEU A 134 -18.56 17.26 -26.02
CA LEU A 134 -18.21 17.51 -24.62
C LEU A 134 -19.02 16.63 -23.67
N LYS A 135 -20.33 16.49 -23.90
CA LYS A 135 -21.18 15.60 -23.11
C LYS A 135 -20.71 14.15 -23.21
N HIS A 136 -20.40 13.69 -24.42
CA HIS A 136 -19.92 12.33 -24.65
C HIS A 136 -18.58 12.05 -23.97
N THR A 137 -17.61 12.96 -24.11
CA THR A 137 -16.29 12.83 -23.46
C THR A 137 -16.40 12.89 -21.93
N HIS A 138 -17.26 13.75 -21.40
CA HIS A 138 -17.55 13.79 -19.97
C HIS A 138 -18.15 12.47 -19.47
N GLU A 139 -19.15 11.93 -20.17
CA GLU A 139 -19.79 10.66 -19.83
C GLU A 139 -18.79 9.49 -19.83
N GLN A 140 -17.95 9.39 -20.88
CA GLN A 140 -16.87 8.41 -20.94
C GLN A 140 -15.86 8.55 -19.78
N SER A 141 -15.50 9.78 -19.41
CA SER A 141 -14.58 10.02 -18.29
C SER A 141 -15.18 9.60 -16.96
N MET A 142 -16.48 9.86 -16.76
CA MET A 142 -17.22 9.47 -15.56
C MET A 142 -17.39 7.96 -15.46
N GLU A 143 -17.60 7.27 -16.58
CA GLU A 143 -17.63 5.80 -16.61
C GLU A 143 -16.27 5.19 -16.25
N LYS A 144 -15.18 5.67 -16.86
CA LYS A 144 -13.81 5.26 -16.50
C LYS A 144 -13.52 5.52 -15.02
N LEU A 145 -13.95 6.65 -14.46
CA LEU A 145 -13.78 6.95 -13.05
C LEU A 145 -14.53 5.95 -12.17
N ARG A 146 -15.78 5.60 -12.52
CA ARG A 146 -16.57 4.58 -11.79
C ARG A 146 -15.93 3.19 -11.86
N GLU A 147 -15.40 2.80 -13.02
CA GLU A 147 -14.67 1.54 -13.16
C GLU A 147 -13.41 1.51 -12.30
N LYS A 148 -12.64 2.60 -12.30
CA LYS A 148 -11.45 2.73 -11.45
C LYS A 148 -11.79 2.70 -9.96
N GLN A 149 -12.89 3.33 -9.57
CA GLN A 149 -13.40 3.27 -8.20
C GLN A 149 -13.77 1.84 -7.79
N LYS A 150 -14.46 1.08 -8.65
CA LYS A 150 -14.76 -0.33 -8.40
C LYS A 150 -13.49 -1.18 -8.29
N GLN A 151 -12.52 -0.98 -9.18
CA GLN A 151 -11.22 -1.68 -9.12
C GLN A 151 -10.50 -1.39 -7.80
N LEU A 152 -10.51 -0.12 -7.35
CA LEU A 152 -9.91 0.28 -6.08
C LEU A 152 -10.61 -0.42 -4.90
N GLU A 153 -11.94 -0.47 -4.87
CA GLU A 153 -12.70 -1.15 -3.82
C GLU A 153 -12.38 -2.66 -3.79
N THR A 154 -12.32 -3.32 -4.94
CA THR A 154 -11.94 -4.74 -5.01
C THR A 154 -10.52 -4.99 -4.48
N ALA A 155 -9.58 -4.12 -4.85
CA ALA A 155 -8.20 -4.21 -4.36
C ALA A 155 -8.10 -3.92 -2.86
N GLN A 156 -8.92 -3.01 -2.33
CA GLN A 156 -8.97 -2.74 -0.89
C GLN A 156 -9.48 -3.94 -0.10
N ILE A 157 -10.56 -4.60 -0.57
CA ILE A 157 -11.09 -5.80 0.05
C ILE A 157 -10.05 -6.94 0.01
N GLU A 158 -9.39 -7.13 -1.13
CA GLU A 158 -8.33 -8.14 -1.25
C GLU A 158 -7.16 -7.86 -0.30
N ASN A 159 -6.71 -6.60 -0.20
CA ASN A 159 -5.66 -6.21 0.74
C ASN A 159 -6.07 -6.46 2.20
N GLN A 160 -7.32 -6.17 2.58
CA GLN A 160 -7.82 -6.48 3.93
C GLN A 160 -7.85 -7.99 4.18
N LEU A 161 -8.29 -8.78 3.21
CA LEU A 161 -8.30 -10.23 3.32
C LEU A 161 -6.89 -10.80 3.45
N LEU A 162 -5.95 -10.32 2.64
CA LEU A 162 -4.55 -10.71 2.72
C LEU A 162 -3.94 -10.34 4.07
N LYS A 163 -4.24 -9.16 4.60
CA LYS A 163 -3.81 -8.74 5.95
C LYS A 163 -4.33 -9.70 7.02
N LEU A 164 -5.62 -10.03 7.01
CA LEU A 164 -6.20 -11.00 7.94
C LEU A 164 -5.57 -12.40 7.81
N LYS A 165 -5.28 -12.84 6.58
CA LYS A 165 -4.62 -14.12 6.33
C LYS A 165 -3.18 -14.16 6.86
N VAL A 166 -2.45 -13.05 6.69
CA VAL A 166 -1.08 -12.91 7.25
C VAL A 166 -1.13 -12.91 8.76
N GLU A 167 -2.02 -12.13 9.38
CA GLU A 167 -2.20 -12.09 10.84
C GLU A 167 -2.58 -13.46 11.41
N SER A 168 -3.54 -14.16 10.78
CA SER A 168 -3.93 -15.52 11.19
C SER A 168 -2.80 -16.53 11.05
N SER A 169 -2.01 -16.46 9.97
CA SER A 169 -0.84 -17.31 9.76
C SER A 169 0.27 -17.02 10.78
N GLN A 170 0.51 -15.74 11.08
CA GLN A 170 1.48 -15.31 12.09
C GLN A 170 1.05 -15.77 13.50
N GLU A 171 -0.22 -15.65 13.87
CA GLU A 171 -0.71 -16.12 15.17
C GLU A 171 -0.62 -17.64 15.29
N ALA A 172 -0.98 -18.39 14.24
CA ALA A 172 -0.82 -19.85 14.23
C ALA A 172 0.66 -20.27 14.41
N ASN A 173 1.58 -19.60 13.71
CA ASN A 173 3.02 -19.84 13.86
C ASN A 173 3.52 -19.48 15.27
N ALA A 174 3.06 -18.36 15.83
CA ALA A 174 3.41 -17.95 17.18
C ALA A 174 2.93 -18.98 18.21
N GLU A 175 1.71 -19.52 18.05
CA GLU A 175 1.18 -20.55 18.95
C GLU A 175 1.98 -21.84 18.87
N VAL A 176 2.38 -22.30 17.68
CA VAL A 176 3.27 -23.48 17.53
C VAL A 176 4.59 -23.26 18.26
N MET A 177 5.19 -22.08 18.16
CA MET A 177 6.43 -21.75 18.88
C MET A 177 6.21 -21.71 20.40
N ARG A 178 5.09 -21.14 20.87
CA ARG A 178 4.72 -21.15 22.31
C ARG A 178 4.52 -22.57 22.81
N GLU A 179 3.85 -23.44 22.05
CA GLU A 179 3.59 -24.83 22.42
C GLU A 179 4.88 -25.65 22.44
N MET A 180 5.75 -25.49 21.43
CA MET A 180 7.07 -26.13 21.40
C MET A 180 7.91 -25.71 22.61
N THR A 181 7.91 -24.41 22.93
CA THR A 181 8.61 -23.86 24.09
C THR A 181 8.06 -24.46 25.39
N ARG A 182 6.73 -24.52 25.54
CA ARG A 182 6.06 -25.11 26.71
C ARG A 182 6.40 -26.60 26.86
N LYS A 183 6.38 -27.37 25.77
CA LYS A 183 6.77 -28.79 25.76
C LYS A 183 8.22 -28.97 26.15
N LEU A 184 9.13 -28.14 25.63
CA LEU A 184 10.54 -28.21 25.94
C LEU A 184 10.80 -27.93 27.43
N TYR A 185 10.21 -26.86 27.98
CA TYR A 185 10.30 -26.56 29.41
C TYR A 185 9.73 -27.69 30.27
N SER A 186 8.55 -28.21 29.92
CA SER A 186 7.93 -29.33 30.64
C SER A 186 8.82 -30.57 30.63
N GLN A 187 9.46 -30.90 29.49
CA GLN A 187 10.38 -32.02 29.39
C GLN A 187 11.66 -31.81 30.22
N TYR A 188 12.20 -30.60 30.25
CA TYR A 188 13.36 -30.28 31.09
C TYR A 188 13.01 -30.37 32.57
N GLU A 189 11.87 -29.82 32.98
CA GLU A 189 11.40 -29.89 34.37
C GLU A 189 11.14 -31.34 34.80
N GLU A 190 10.57 -32.15 33.91
CA GLU A 190 10.37 -33.59 34.15
C GLU A 190 11.68 -34.35 34.33
N LYS A 191 12.66 -34.15 33.43
CA LYS A 191 13.99 -34.75 33.57
C LYS A 191 14.69 -34.34 34.86
N MET A 192 14.61 -33.06 35.23
CA MET A 192 15.20 -32.58 36.48
C MET A 192 14.59 -33.29 37.69
N ARG A 193 13.26 -33.40 37.72
CA ARG A 193 12.54 -34.09 38.79
C ARG A 193 12.89 -35.58 38.87
N GLU A 194 13.02 -36.24 37.73
CA GLU A 194 13.42 -37.66 37.67
C GLU A 194 14.82 -37.88 38.23
N GLU A 195 15.79 -37.04 37.84
CA GLU A 195 17.17 -37.14 38.36
C GLU A 195 17.24 -36.80 39.85
N GLU A 196 16.50 -35.78 40.32
CA GLU A 196 16.38 -35.49 41.75
C GLU A 196 15.79 -36.67 42.53
N GLN A 197 14.77 -37.34 42.00
CA GLN A 197 14.18 -38.52 42.62
C GLN A 197 15.15 -39.71 42.65
N LYS A 198 15.89 -39.95 41.56
CA LYS A 198 16.93 -40.99 41.52
C LYS A 198 18.03 -40.72 42.54
N HIS A 199 18.57 -39.50 42.58
CA HIS A 199 19.59 -39.14 43.56
C HIS A 199 19.09 -39.27 45.00
N LYS A 200 17.83 -38.91 45.26
CA LYS A 200 17.24 -39.10 46.58
C LYS A 200 17.13 -40.59 46.93
N ALA A 201 16.67 -41.43 46.00
CA ALA A 201 16.58 -42.87 46.21
C ALA A 201 17.95 -43.52 46.41
N GLU A 202 18.96 -43.15 45.62
CA GLU A 202 20.35 -43.62 45.78
C GLU A 202 20.92 -43.23 47.15
N LYS A 203 20.68 -42.00 47.60
CA LYS A 203 21.07 -41.55 48.93
C LYS A 203 20.41 -42.37 50.03
N GLU A 204 19.11 -42.67 49.89
CA GLU A 204 18.38 -43.51 50.84
C GLU A 204 18.95 -44.95 50.88
N ILE A 205 19.24 -45.56 49.73
CA ILE A 205 19.87 -46.89 49.64
C ILE A 205 21.24 -46.90 50.31
N LEU A 206 22.10 -45.92 50.02
CA LEU A 206 23.43 -45.82 50.63
C LEU A 206 23.36 -45.60 52.15
N LEU A 207 22.39 -44.80 52.62
CA LEU A 207 22.15 -44.62 54.05
C LEU A 207 21.69 -45.93 54.71
N GLU A 208 20.81 -46.69 54.06
CA GLU A 208 20.42 -48.01 54.56
C GLU A 208 21.59 -48.98 54.62
N GLU A 209 22.41 -49.04 53.58
CA GLU A 209 23.59 -49.91 53.53
C GLU A 209 24.60 -49.53 54.61
N THR A 210 24.88 -48.23 54.78
CA THR A 210 25.73 -47.71 55.86
C THR A 210 25.19 -48.11 57.23
N ASN A 211 23.87 -47.97 57.45
CA ASN A 211 23.24 -48.38 58.71
C ASN A 211 23.29 -49.89 58.94
N ARG A 212 23.18 -50.71 57.89
CA ARG A 212 23.33 -52.17 57.98
C ARG A 212 24.76 -52.56 58.37
N LEU A 213 25.76 -51.94 57.74
CA LEU A 213 27.18 -52.15 58.07
C LEU A 213 27.49 -51.69 59.50
N LEU A 214 27.00 -50.52 59.91
CA LEU A 214 27.15 -50.04 61.28
C LEU A 214 26.58 -51.02 62.31
N LYS A 215 25.37 -51.55 62.08
CA LYS A 215 24.77 -52.58 62.95
C LYS A 215 25.61 -53.86 63.01
N ALA A 216 26.11 -54.33 61.87
CA ALA A 216 26.97 -55.52 61.83
C ALA A 216 28.28 -55.31 62.62
N ILE A 217 28.88 -54.12 62.52
CA ILE A 217 30.06 -53.74 63.31
C ILE A 217 29.72 -53.67 64.80
N GLU A 218 28.61 -53.05 65.18
CA GLU A 218 28.16 -52.99 66.57
C GLU A 218 27.93 -54.40 67.17
N GLU A 219 27.30 -55.29 66.42
CA GLU A 219 27.08 -56.68 66.83
C GLU A 219 28.40 -57.46 66.96
N SER A 220 29.32 -57.29 66.01
CA SER A 220 30.66 -57.89 66.08
C SER A 220 31.44 -57.37 67.30
N ASN A 221 31.38 -56.06 67.56
CA ASN A 221 32.03 -55.44 68.71
C ASN A 221 31.46 -55.94 70.04
N LYS A 222 30.14 -56.11 70.15
CA LYS A 222 29.50 -56.73 71.32
C LYS A 222 29.98 -58.16 71.54
N LYS A 223 30.06 -58.97 70.48
CA LYS A 223 30.57 -60.35 70.56
C LYS A 223 32.03 -60.36 71.01
N MET A 224 32.86 -59.49 70.45
CA MET A 224 34.26 -59.32 70.83
C MET A 224 34.41 -59.00 72.32
N GLN A 225 33.65 -58.03 72.83
CA GLN A 225 33.65 -57.67 74.26
C GLN A 225 33.27 -58.85 75.17
N ILE A 226 32.26 -59.64 74.78
CA ILE A 226 31.87 -60.85 75.54
C ILE A 226 33.01 -61.88 75.54
N THR A 227 33.64 -62.12 74.39
CA THR A 227 34.77 -63.06 74.32
C THR A 227 35.98 -62.56 75.10
N GLU A 228 36.26 -61.26 75.08
CA GLU A 228 37.37 -60.63 75.80
C GLU A 228 37.18 -60.74 77.32
N THR A 229 35.98 -60.44 77.84
CA THR A 229 35.69 -60.62 79.27
C THR A 229 35.79 -62.07 79.73
N SER A 230 35.37 -63.02 78.90
CA SER A 230 35.52 -64.46 79.15
C SER A 230 37.00 -64.90 79.18
N ILE A 231 37.82 -64.40 78.25
CA ILE A 231 39.27 -64.64 78.24
C ILE A 231 39.91 -64.07 79.51
N GLN A 232 39.60 -62.83 79.88
CA GLN A 232 40.11 -62.21 81.11
C GLN A 232 39.75 -63.01 82.37
N GLU A 233 38.54 -63.60 82.43
CA GLU A 233 38.15 -64.47 83.54
C GLU A 233 38.97 -65.78 83.57
N LYS A 234 39.18 -66.40 82.40
CA LYS A 234 40.03 -67.60 82.29
C LYS A 234 41.48 -67.29 82.70
N ASP A 235 42.05 -66.17 82.27
CA ASP A 235 43.40 -65.73 82.65
C ASP A 235 43.52 -65.50 84.16
N ARG A 236 42.51 -64.86 84.77
CA ARG A 236 42.44 -64.70 86.22
C ARG A 236 42.48 -66.06 86.92
N ARG A 237 41.75 -67.06 86.40
CA ARG A 237 41.72 -68.40 86.97
C ARG A 237 43.04 -69.15 86.80
N ILE A 238 43.72 -68.98 85.67
CA ILE A 238 45.06 -69.52 85.42
C ILE A 238 46.03 -68.95 86.47
N GLY A 239 46.05 -67.63 86.65
CA GLY A 239 46.91 -66.99 87.65
C GLY A 239 46.63 -67.39 89.10
N GLU A 240 45.40 -67.80 89.45
CA GLU A 240 45.10 -68.40 90.76
C GLU A 240 45.68 -69.81 90.91
N LEU A 241 45.64 -70.62 89.85
CA LEU A 241 46.20 -71.97 89.85
C LEU A 241 47.73 -71.93 89.89
N ASP A 242 48.37 -71.02 89.16
CA ASP A 242 49.83 -70.85 89.20
C ASP A 242 50.31 -70.53 90.62
N ARG A 243 49.67 -69.57 91.32
CA ARG A 243 49.98 -69.27 92.73
C ARG A 243 49.74 -70.46 93.68
N LEU A 244 48.79 -71.33 93.36
CA LEU A 244 48.58 -72.56 94.14
C LEU A 244 49.73 -73.55 93.90
N ILE A 245 50.11 -73.74 92.65
CA ILE A 245 51.24 -74.59 92.25
C ILE A 245 52.52 -74.10 92.91
N GLU A 246 52.83 -72.80 92.86
CA GLU A 246 53.99 -72.21 93.53
C GLU A 246 54.03 -72.56 95.02
N ARG A 247 52.91 -72.40 95.75
CA ARG A 247 52.85 -72.75 97.18
C ARG A 247 53.02 -74.25 97.44
N MET A 248 52.44 -75.09 96.58
CA MET A 248 52.60 -76.55 96.68
C MET A 248 54.04 -76.97 96.40
N GLU A 249 54.70 -76.34 95.43
CA GLU A 249 56.11 -76.53 95.14
C GLU A 249 56.96 -76.07 96.33
N GLU A 250 56.71 -74.91 96.92
CA GLU A 250 57.40 -74.46 98.14
C GLU A 250 57.26 -75.45 99.30
N GLU A 251 56.05 -75.93 99.58
CA GLU A 251 55.80 -76.96 100.61
C GLU A 251 56.58 -78.25 100.29
N ARG A 252 56.57 -78.69 99.02
CA ARG A 252 57.36 -79.84 98.58
C ARG A 252 58.86 -79.64 98.83
N HIS A 253 59.43 -78.51 98.43
CA HIS A 253 60.85 -78.21 98.66
C HIS A 253 61.19 -78.17 100.14
N GLN A 254 60.29 -77.67 101.00
CA GLN A 254 60.46 -77.69 102.46
C GLN A 254 60.48 -79.13 103.00
N LEU A 255 59.54 -79.97 102.60
CA LEU A 255 59.49 -81.38 103.00
C LEU A 255 60.70 -82.17 102.48
N GLN A 256 61.18 -81.86 101.29
CA GLN A 256 62.37 -82.49 100.71
C GLN A 256 63.62 -82.16 101.52
N LYS A 257 63.80 -80.90 101.95
CA LYS A 257 64.87 -80.54 102.89
C LYS A 257 64.74 -81.28 104.24
N GLN A 258 63.52 -81.45 104.75
CA GLN A 258 63.30 -82.22 105.98
C GLN A 258 63.65 -83.71 105.80
N LEU A 259 63.32 -84.29 104.64
CA LEU A 259 63.71 -85.65 104.31
C LEU A 259 65.24 -85.80 104.24
N GLU A 260 65.93 -84.92 103.54
CA GLU A 260 67.41 -84.91 103.45
C GLU A 260 68.07 -84.83 104.84
N LEU A 261 67.55 -83.97 105.73
CA LEU A 261 68.02 -83.88 107.12
C LEU A 261 67.82 -85.19 107.89
N ASN A 262 66.66 -85.83 107.74
CA ASN A 262 66.37 -87.11 108.38
C ASN A 262 67.23 -88.25 107.81
N GLU A 263 67.53 -88.25 106.51
CA GLU A 263 68.44 -89.21 105.86
C GLU A 263 69.88 -89.06 106.33
N ILE A 264 70.36 -87.82 106.51
CA ILE A 264 71.68 -87.53 107.11
C ILE A 264 71.70 -88.06 108.55
N GLN A 265 70.67 -87.79 109.35
CA GLN A 265 70.56 -88.30 110.72
C GLN A 265 70.51 -89.85 110.75
N LEU A 266 69.78 -90.49 109.83
CA LEU A 266 69.75 -91.94 109.65
C LEU A 266 71.13 -92.51 109.28
N SER A 267 71.88 -91.84 108.40
CA SER A 267 73.24 -92.26 108.03
C SER A 267 74.24 -92.13 109.20
N GLY A 268 74.07 -91.10 110.04
CA GLY A 268 74.83 -90.92 111.27
C GLY A 268 74.53 -92.01 112.30
N VAL A 269 73.24 -92.31 112.56
CA VAL A 269 72.81 -93.37 113.50
C VAL A 269 73.20 -94.77 113.00
N LYS A 270 73.20 -95.02 111.69
CA LYS A 270 73.71 -96.29 111.10
C LYS A 270 75.23 -96.46 111.27
N SER A 271 75.97 -95.40 111.59
CA SER A 271 77.43 -95.42 111.78
C SER A 271 77.85 -95.57 113.26
N GLU A 272 76.94 -95.32 114.21
CA GLU A 272 77.17 -95.39 115.65
C GLU A 272 76.43 -96.58 116.30
N SER A 273 77.14 -97.67 116.57
CA SER A 273 76.84 -98.80 117.50
C SER A 273 75.44 -99.48 117.49
N ASN A 274 75.43 -100.81 117.59
CA ASN A 274 74.27 -101.72 117.55
C ASN A 274 73.21 -101.58 118.70
N SER A 275 73.11 -100.44 119.41
CA SER A 275 72.11 -100.22 120.48
C SER A 275 70.92 -99.32 120.10
N ASP A 276 70.93 -98.67 118.93
CA ASP A 276 69.91 -97.65 118.54
C ASP A 276 68.89 -98.14 117.49
N SER A 277 68.49 -99.42 117.55
CA SER A 277 67.56 -100.04 116.58
C SER A 277 66.17 -99.38 116.54
N GLU A 278 65.60 -99.01 117.70
CA GLU A 278 64.27 -98.40 117.79
C GLU A 278 64.27 -96.95 117.24
N ARG A 279 65.34 -96.19 117.52
CA ARG A 279 65.53 -94.82 117.02
C ARG A 279 65.77 -94.79 115.51
N SER A 280 66.53 -95.76 114.97
CA SER A 280 66.71 -95.91 113.53
C SER A 280 65.42 -96.36 112.83
N GLN A 281 64.60 -97.23 113.44
CA GLN A 281 63.30 -97.63 112.87
C GLN A 281 62.33 -96.46 112.83
N HIS A 282 62.20 -95.69 113.91
CA HIS A 282 61.34 -94.51 113.94
C HIS A 282 61.77 -93.43 112.93
N LEU A 283 63.07 -93.17 112.78
CA LEU A 283 63.57 -92.23 111.76
C LEU A 283 63.31 -92.75 110.33
N GLU A 284 63.41 -94.07 110.10
CA GLU A 284 63.13 -94.69 108.80
C GLU A 284 61.62 -94.63 108.47
N GLU A 285 60.74 -94.82 109.46
CA GLU A 285 59.28 -94.63 109.32
C GLU A 285 58.92 -93.18 108.98
N VAL A 286 59.53 -92.20 109.67
CA VAL A 286 59.34 -90.77 109.36
C VAL A 286 59.87 -90.43 107.97
N ALA A 287 61.02 -90.98 107.56
CA ALA A 287 61.56 -90.79 106.22
C ALA A 287 60.66 -91.44 105.15
N ALA A 288 60.11 -92.62 105.40
CA ALA A 288 59.16 -93.28 104.50
C ALA A 288 57.86 -92.47 104.36
N SER A 289 57.33 -91.94 105.47
CA SER A 289 56.14 -91.07 105.46
C SER A 289 56.39 -89.75 104.73
N LEU A 290 57.56 -89.14 104.90
CA LEU A 290 57.96 -87.93 104.15
C LEU A 290 58.13 -88.21 102.66
N ARG A 291 58.75 -89.34 102.28
CA ARG A 291 58.85 -89.78 100.88
C ARG A 291 57.48 -89.95 100.24
N GLU A 292 56.54 -90.56 100.94
CA GLU A 292 55.16 -90.73 100.47
C GLU A 292 54.45 -89.37 100.32
N ARG A 293 54.61 -88.45 101.28
CA ARG A 293 54.02 -87.11 101.20
C ARG A 293 54.61 -86.24 100.10
N ILE A 294 55.92 -86.30 99.86
CA ILE A 294 56.59 -85.63 98.74
C ILE A 294 56.05 -86.18 97.42
N LYS A 295 55.97 -87.51 97.28
CA LYS A 295 55.41 -88.15 96.09
C LYS A 295 53.97 -87.71 95.82
N HIS A 296 53.13 -87.66 96.85
CA HIS A 296 51.75 -87.16 96.71
C HIS A 296 51.69 -85.68 96.31
N LEU A 297 52.57 -84.83 96.84
CA LEU A 297 52.65 -83.43 96.44
C LEU A 297 53.13 -83.29 94.99
N ASP A 298 54.12 -84.07 94.56
CA ASP A 298 54.57 -84.11 93.17
C ASP A 298 53.46 -84.54 92.21
N ASP A 299 52.70 -85.58 92.56
CA ASP A 299 51.56 -86.04 91.77
C ASP A 299 50.48 -84.94 91.68
N MET A 300 50.17 -84.27 92.79
CA MET A 300 49.21 -83.16 92.79
C MET A 300 49.70 -81.95 92.00
N VAL A 301 50.98 -81.57 92.13
CA VAL A 301 51.61 -80.49 91.36
C VAL A 301 51.56 -80.83 89.87
N HIS A 302 51.96 -82.04 89.48
CA HIS A 302 51.90 -82.48 88.09
C HIS A 302 50.47 -82.48 87.54
N CYS A 303 49.48 -82.90 88.33
CA CYS A 303 48.07 -82.81 87.94
C CYS A 303 47.61 -81.36 87.74
N GLN A 304 47.98 -80.44 88.62
CA GLN A 304 47.63 -79.02 88.50
C GLN A 304 48.36 -78.33 87.34
N GLN A 305 49.66 -78.59 87.16
CA GLN A 305 50.44 -78.08 86.03
C GLN A 305 49.85 -78.55 84.69
N LYS A 306 49.43 -79.82 84.59
CA LYS A 306 48.74 -80.33 83.39
C LYS A 306 47.41 -79.60 83.14
N LYS A 307 46.69 -79.26 84.21
CA LYS A 307 45.43 -78.51 84.12
C LYS A 307 45.67 -77.07 83.66
N VAL A 308 46.64 -76.36 84.23
CA VAL A 308 47.04 -75.02 83.78
C VAL A 308 47.45 -75.04 82.32
N LYS A 309 48.31 -75.97 81.93
CA LYS A 309 48.75 -76.10 80.54
C LYS A 309 47.58 -76.24 79.57
N HIS A 310 46.60 -77.07 79.90
CA HIS A 310 45.40 -77.23 79.09
C HIS A 310 44.56 -75.95 79.03
N MET A 311 44.39 -75.26 80.17
CA MET A 311 43.67 -73.98 80.22
C MET A 311 44.37 -72.87 79.41
N VAL A 312 45.71 -72.81 79.44
CA VAL A 312 46.50 -71.88 78.63
C VAL A 312 46.36 -72.18 77.14
N GLU A 313 46.43 -73.46 76.75
CA GLU A 313 46.19 -73.89 75.36
C GLU A 313 44.79 -73.51 74.87
N GLU A 314 43.76 -73.66 75.71
CA GLU A 314 42.40 -73.19 75.39
C GLU A 314 42.35 -71.67 75.19
N VAL A 315 42.94 -70.87 76.09
CA VAL A 315 42.94 -69.40 75.98
C VAL A 315 43.64 -68.96 74.70
N MET A 316 44.83 -69.49 74.41
CA MET A 316 45.56 -69.17 73.17
C MET A 316 44.75 -69.57 71.91
N ALA A 317 44.04 -70.69 71.95
CA ALA A 317 43.16 -71.08 70.85
C ALA A 317 41.98 -70.10 70.68
N HIS A 318 41.39 -69.63 71.79
CA HIS A 318 40.33 -68.61 71.76
C HIS A 318 40.83 -67.26 71.25
N GLU A 319 42.04 -66.82 71.63
CA GLU A 319 42.66 -65.58 71.14
C GLU A 319 42.99 -65.65 69.65
N LEU A 320 43.56 -66.76 69.18
CA LEU A 320 43.82 -66.98 67.77
C LEU A 320 42.53 -66.97 66.96
N PHE A 321 41.48 -67.65 67.45
CA PHE A 321 40.17 -67.63 66.79
C PHE A 321 39.54 -66.22 66.77
N SER A 322 39.66 -65.47 67.87
CA SER A 322 39.18 -64.08 67.96
C SER A 322 39.92 -63.18 66.96
N SER A 323 41.25 -63.24 66.95
CA SER A 323 42.09 -62.43 66.03
C SER A 323 41.86 -62.78 64.55
N PHE A 324 41.59 -64.05 64.25
CA PHE A 324 41.29 -64.49 62.89
C PHE A 324 39.88 -64.06 62.44
N SER A 325 38.90 -64.10 63.35
CA SER A 325 37.55 -63.60 63.10
C SER A 325 37.54 -62.08 62.85
N LEU A 326 38.41 -61.32 63.51
CA LEU A 326 38.56 -59.87 63.27
C LEU A 326 39.19 -59.55 61.90
N ARG A 327 40.12 -60.37 61.40
CA ARG A 327 40.74 -60.16 60.07
C ARG A 327 39.86 -60.52 58.88
N PHE A 328 38.85 -61.36 59.08
CA PHE A 328 37.97 -61.83 57.99
C PHE A 328 36.65 -61.07 57.89
N VAL A 329 36.34 -60.20 58.86
CA VAL A 329 35.11 -59.40 58.92
C VAL A 329 35.33 -57.93 58.51
N GLY A 330 36.58 -57.55 58.19
CA GLY A 330 36.90 -56.31 57.44
C GLY A 330 37.21 -56.64 55.99
#